data_AF-A0A653QG98-F1
#
_entry.id   AF-A0A653QG98-F1
#
_cell.length_a   1.000
_cell.length_b   1.000
_cell.length_c   1.000
_cell.angle_alpha   90.00
_cell.angle_beta   90.00
_cell.angle_gamma   90.00
#
_symmetry.space_group_name_H-M   'P 1'
#
loop_
_entity.id
_entity.type
_entity.pdbx_description
1 polymer ?
#
loop_
_entity_poly.entity_id
_entity_poly.type
_entity_poly.pdbx_seq_one_letter_code
_entity_poly.pdbx_strand_id
1 'polypeptide(L)'
;MAQADFATALFDMRLGVERIALALLELRRDLLARGSRTPVASKYNPDQPRVPAGNPDGGQWTSGGGEGSAGEDSLSSDLERALDGLDKDSLDWATGRSRGGAGAWPNATPAQQARLVASELQAQAAIRRVQEIDARWKPPASISEGIEGAIATNQAAVRQAEARLRELQGMGIGPGPFAEESIPSRGPSRRFTAEERQEINRLGYTYGCHTCGTTEPGLPSRNFIPDHQIPNALSPKGSGQRLYPHCRSCSDAQGGNIRAIQRRR
;
A
#
# COMPACT_ATOMS: atom_id res chain seq x y z
N MET A 1 27.20 0.01 39.91
CA MET A 1 25.79 -0.44 39.84
C MET A 1 25.08 0.06 38.59
N ALA A 2 25.21 1.32 38.15
CA ALA A 2 24.50 1.87 36.97
C ALA A 2 24.84 1.25 35.58
N GLN A 3 26.03 0.66 35.39
CA GLN A 3 26.41 0.03 34.10
C GLN A 3 25.73 -1.31 33.83
N ALA A 4 25.38 -2.06 34.89
CA ALA A 4 24.71 -3.36 34.76
C ALA A 4 23.25 -3.19 34.30
N ASP A 5 22.55 -2.17 34.80
CA ASP A 5 21.16 -1.89 34.43
C ASP A 5 21.00 -1.49 32.95
N PHE A 6 21.99 -0.79 32.38
CA PHE A 6 21.95 -0.38 30.96
C PHE A 6 22.14 -1.58 30.01
N ALA A 7 23.05 -2.50 30.34
CA ALA A 7 23.26 -3.71 29.55
C ALA A 7 22.03 -4.63 29.57
N THR A 8 21.36 -4.74 30.72
CA THR A 8 20.11 -5.50 30.86
C THR A 8 18.97 -4.85 30.08
N ALA A 9 18.82 -3.52 30.14
CA ALA A 9 17.78 -2.82 29.38
C ALA A 9 17.95 -2.95 27.85
N LEU A 10 19.19 -2.93 27.35
CA LEU A 10 19.49 -3.18 25.94
C LEU A 10 19.23 -4.63 25.54
N PHE A 11 19.56 -5.59 26.41
CA PHE A 11 19.25 -7.00 26.20
C PHE A 11 17.74 -7.24 26.13
N ASP A 12 16.98 -6.63 27.04
CA ASP A 12 15.52 -6.74 27.09
C ASP A 12 14.84 -6.08 25.88
N MET A 13 15.34 -4.93 25.43
CA MET A 13 14.87 -4.32 24.16
C MET A 13 15.16 -5.21 22.97
N ARG A 14 16.38 -5.74 22.86
CA ARG A 14 16.76 -6.64 21.75
C ARG A 14 15.88 -7.89 21.76
N LEU A 15 15.68 -8.49 22.93
CA LEU A 15 14.79 -9.64 23.10
C LEU A 15 13.33 -9.29 22.75
N GLY A 16 12.87 -8.08 23.08
CA GLY A 16 11.56 -7.57 22.69
C GLY A 16 11.39 -7.43 21.18
N VAL A 17 12.39 -6.89 20.49
CA VAL A 17 12.38 -6.75 19.02
C VAL A 17 12.37 -8.13 18.34
N GLU A 18 13.19 -9.07 18.80
CA GLU A 18 13.21 -10.45 18.27
C GLU A 18 11.87 -11.16 18.46
N ARG A 19 11.20 -10.97 19.60
CA ARG A 19 9.87 -11.54 19.85
C ARG A 19 8.80 -10.95 18.95
N ILE A 20 8.86 -9.65 18.66
CA ILE A 20 7.96 -9.00 17.71
C ILE A 20 8.23 -9.52 16.29
N ALA A 21 9.51 -9.68 15.91
CA ALA A 21 9.88 -10.24 14.60
C ALA A 21 9.32 -11.67 14.42
N LEU A 22 9.44 -12.52 15.45
CA LEU A 22 8.86 -13.86 15.44
C LEU A 22 7.32 -13.83 15.32
N ALA A 23 6.64 -12.98 16.10
CA ALA A 23 5.19 -12.84 16.04
C ALA A 23 4.69 -12.38 14.65
N LEU A 24 5.44 -11.48 14.00
CA LEU A 24 5.13 -11.02 12.65
C LEU A 24 5.34 -12.12 11.59
N LEU A 25 6.36 -12.97 11.75
CA LEU A 25 6.59 -14.12 10.88
C LEU A 25 5.49 -15.17 11.04
N GLU A 26 5.04 -15.44 12.26
CA GLU A 26 3.92 -16.34 12.54
C GLU A 26 2.61 -15.82 11.92
N LEU A 27 2.31 -14.52 12.09
CA LEU A 27 1.15 -13.89 11.48
C LEU A 27 1.20 -13.96 9.95
N ARG A 28 2.37 -13.72 9.34
CA ARG A 28 2.57 -13.84 7.89
C ARG A 28 2.30 -15.27 7.42
N ARG A 29 2.83 -16.28 8.13
CA ARG A 29 2.58 -17.69 7.82
C ARG A 29 1.08 -18.01 7.89
N ASP A 30 0.39 -17.55 8.93
CA ASP A 30 -1.03 -17.79 9.11
C ASP A 30 -1.89 -17.08 8.05
N LEU A 31 -1.50 -15.87 7.62
CA LEU A 31 -2.15 -15.16 6.52
C LEU A 31 -1.93 -15.87 5.17
N LEU A 32 -0.73 -16.39 4.92
CA LEU A 32 -0.45 -17.20 3.72
C LEU A 32 -1.24 -18.52 3.72
N ALA A 33 -1.34 -19.19 4.87
CA ALA A 33 -2.15 -20.40 5.04
C ALA A 33 -3.65 -20.16 4.90
N ARG A 34 -4.13 -18.94 5.23
CA ARG A 34 -5.53 -18.52 5.00
C ARG A 34 -5.79 -18.09 3.55
N GLY A 35 -4.80 -17.52 2.87
CA GLY A 35 -4.88 -17.14 1.45
C GLY A 35 -4.87 -18.32 0.48
N SER A 36 -4.42 -19.51 0.91
CA SER A 36 -4.35 -20.72 0.08
C SER A 36 -5.60 -21.62 0.16
N ARG A 37 -6.79 -21.06 0.41
CA ARG A 37 -8.06 -21.79 0.32
C ARG A 37 -8.72 -21.58 -1.04
N THR A 38 -8.13 -22.12 -2.10
CA THR A 38 -8.96 -22.67 -3.17
C THR A 38 -9.66 -23.90 -2.59
N PRO A 39 -11.01 -23.99 -2.62
CA PRO A 39 -11.65 -25.26 -2.33
C PRO A 39 -11.21 -26.20 -3.45
N VAL A 40 -10.39 -27.19 -3.12
CA VAL A 40 -10.15 -28.33 -4.00
C VAL A 40 -11.50 -29.01 -4.13
N ALA A 41 -12.24 -28.66 -5.18
CA ALA A 41 -13.38 -29.43 -5.62
C ALA A 41 -12.90 -30.89 -5.71
N SER A 42 -13.56 -31.79 -4.99
CA SER A 42 -13.30 -33.21 -5.04
C SER A 42 -13.32 -33.65 -6.52
N LYS A 43 -12.14 -33.77 -7.13
CA LYS A 43 -11.97 -34.22 -8.52
C LYS A 43 -12.43 -35.68 -8.71
N TYR A 44 -12.80 -36.35 -7.63
CA TYR A 44 -13.26 -37.72 -7.62
C TYR A 44 -14.75 -37.77 -7.27
N ASN A 45 -15.57 -38.20 -8.23
CA ASN A 45 -16.95 -38.64 -8.00
C ASN A 45 -16.98 -40.16 -8.23
N PRO A 46 -17.27 -40.98 -7.20
CA PRO A 46 -17.29 -42.44 -7.30
C PRO A 46 -18.30 -42.97 -8.32
N ASP A 47 -19.35 -42.20 -8.63
CA ASP A 47 -20.41 -42.60 -9.57
C ASP A 47 -20.15 -42.12 -11.01
N GLN A 48 -18.98 -41.51 -11.28
CA GLN A 48 -18.67 -40.98 -12.60
C GLN A 48 -18.29 -42.13 -13.56
N PRO A 49 -18.97 -42.28 -14.72
CA PRO A 49 -18.72 -43.39 -15.65
C PRO A 49 -17.32 -43.28 -16.25
N ARG A 50 -16.51 -44.34 -16.09
CA ARG A 50 -15.14 -44.41 -16.61
C ARG A 50 -15.12 -44.93 -18.05
N VAL A 51 -14.33 -44.27 -18.89
CA VAL A 51 -13.97 -44.80 -20.21
C VAL A 51 -13.17 -46.10 -20.04
N PRO A 52 -13.43 -47.16 -20.83
CA PRO A 52 -12.64 -48.39 -20.78
C PRO A 52 -11.16 -48.12 -21.05
N ALA A 53 -10.28 -48.89 -20.41
CA ALA A 53 -8.84 -48.76 -20.61
C ALA A 53 -8.48 -48.89 -22.09
N GLY A 54 -7.73 -47.91 -22.61
CA GLY A 54 -7.19 -47.95 -23.97
C GLY A 54 -6.13 -49.06 -24.13
N ASN A 55 -5.95 -49.48 -25.38
CA ASN A 55 -5.06 -50.56 -25.83
C ASN A 55 -3.62 -50.42 -25.30
N PRO A 56 -2.87 -51.52 -25.03
CA PRO A 56 -1.53 -51.47 -24.43
C PRO A 56 -0.42 -50.92 -25.35
N ASP A 57 -0.71 -50.62 -26.62
CA ASP A 57 0.30 -50.16 -27.60
C ASP A 57 0.44 -48.62 -27.70
N GLY A 58 0.09 -47.89 -26.65
CA GLY A 58 0.14 -46.42 -26.62
C GLY A 58 1.55 -45.84 -26.43
N GLY A 59 2.22 -45.53 -27.55
CA GLY A 59 3.20 -44.45 -27.79
C GLY A 59 4.22 -44.05 -26.70
N GLN A 60 5.51 -44.25 -27.01
CA GLN A 60 6.66 -43.77 -26.22
C GLN A 60 6.74 -42.25 -26.13
N TRP A 61 7.05 -41.74 -24.93
CA TRP A 61 7.48 -40.35 -24.72
C TRP A 61 8.98 -40.24 -24.95
N THR A 62 9.43 -39.33 -25.82
CA THR A 62 10.85 -39.05 -26.02
C THR A 62 11.42 -38.22 -24.85
N SER A 63 12.61 -38.61 -24.40
CA SER A 63 13.35 -37.99 -23.31
C SER A 63 14.05 -36.71 -23.76
N GLY A 64 13.48 -35.55 -23.41
CA GLY A 64 14.18 -34.27 -23.36
C GLY A 64 14.41 -33.91 -21.89
N GLY A 65 15.61 -34.19 -21.38
CA GLY A 65 15.99 -33.89 -20.01
C GLY A 65 16.17 -32.39 -19.75
N GLY A 66 15.73 -31.95 -18.58
CA GLY A 66 16.01 -30.65 -17.99
C GLY A 66 15.83 -30.76 -16.49
N GLU A 67 16.95 -30.81 -15.75
CA GLU A 67 17.00 -30.85 -14.29
C GLU A 67 16.30 -29.62 -13.69
N GLY A 68 15.21 -29.87 -12.96
CA GLY A 68 14.58 -28.90 -12.08
C GLY A 68 15.23 -28.95 -10.71
N SER A 69 16.18 -28.06 -10.43
CA SER A 69 16.48 -27.63 -9.07
C SER A 69 16.15 -26.14 -8.99
N ALA A 70 14.95 -25.82 -8.52
CA ALA A 70 14.53 -24.46 -8.26
C ALA A 70 13.55 -24.48 -7.08
N GLY A 71 14.04 -24.10 -5.91
CA GLY A 71 13.20 -24.04 -4.71
C GLY A 71 13.77 -23.25 -3.54
N GLU A 72 15.09 -23.07 -3.45
CA GLU A 72 15.70 -22.46 -2.25
C GLU A 72 16.57 -21.23 -2.55
N ASP A 73 17.21 -21.13 -3.73
CA ASP A 73 18.08 -19.99 -4.09
C ASP A 73 17.33 -18.72 -4.54
N SER A 74 16.06 -18.82 -4.99
CA SER A 74 15.31 -17.64 -5.46
C SER A 74 14.96 -16.68 -4.33
N LEU A 75 14.70 -17.19 -3.12
CA LEU A 75 14.36 -16.33 -1.98
C LEU A 75 15.58 -15.58 -1.45
N SER A 76 16.77 -16.20 -1.53
CA SER A 76 18.04 -15.56 -1.16
C SER A 76 18.42 -14.48 -2.17
N SER A 77 18.32 -14.78 -3.47
CA SER A 77 18.64 -13.82 -4.54
C SER A 77 17.63 -12.68 -4.64
N ASP A 78 16.34 -12.93 -4.37
CA ASP A 78 15.32 -11.88 -4.34
C ASP A 78 15.45 -10.98 -3.10
N LEU A 79 15.91 -11.53 -1.96
CA LEU A 79 16.24 -10.76 -0.76
C LEU A 79 17.55 -9.98 -0.94
N GLU A 80 18.59 -10.58 -1.51
CA GLU A 80 19.86 -9.91 -1.85
C GLU A 80 19.64 -8.79 -2.86
N ARG A 81 18.80 -8.99 -3.88
CA ARG A 81 18.45 -7.93 -4.85
C ARG A 81 17.58 -6.84 -4.21
N ALA A 82 16.77 -7.16 -3.20
CA ALA A 82 16.04 -6.18 -2.41
C ALA A 82 16.94 -5.38 -1.46
N LEU A 83 18.05 -5.98 -1.01
CA LEU A 83 19.06 -5.35 -0.15
C LEU A 83 20.08 -4.52 -0.96
N ASP A 84 20.43 -4.94 -2.18
CA ASP A 84 21.32 -4.21 -3.11
C ASP A 84 20.70 -2.90 -3.64
N GLY A 85 19.37 -2.78 -3.58
CA GLY A 85 18.64 -1.54 -3.90
C GLY A 85 18.55 -0.54 -2.76
N LEU A 86 19.02 -0.91 -1.56
CA LEU A 86 19.15 0.01 -0.44
C LEU A 86 20.48 0.73 -0.60
N ASP A 87 20.41 2.01 -0.94
CA ASP A 87 21.57 2.89 -1.10
C ASP A 87 22.54 2.75 0.10
N LYS A 88 23.85 2.84 -0.12
CA LYS A 88 24.82 2.82 0.99
C LYS A 88 24.62 4.02 1.93
N ASP A 89 24.02 5.10 1.43
CA ASP A 89 23.51 6.23 2.22
C ASP A 89 22.32 5.84 3.13
N SER A 90 21.63 4.74 2.81
CA SER A 90 20.56 4.15 3.63
C SER A 90 21.09 3.24 4.74
N LEU A 91 22.41 3.08 4.91
CA LEU A 91 23.04 2.44 6.08
C LEU A 91 23.53 3.46 7.13
N ASP A 92 23.25 4.75 6.93
CA ASP A 92 23.55 5.82 7.90
C ASP A 92 22.68 5.78 9.17
N TRP A 93 21.60 4.97 9.20
CA TRP A 93 20.82 4.76 10.42
C TRP A 93 21.60 3.98 11.49
N ALA A 94 22.58 3.15 11.08
CA ALA A 94 23.41 2.36 11.99
C ALA A 94 24.56 3.18 12.60
N THR A 95 24.93 4.32 12.00
CA THR A 95 26.05 5.17 12.43
C THR A 95 25.61 6.48 13.11
N GLY A 96 24.29 6.71 13.25
CA GLY A 96 23.75 7.82 14.02
C GLY A 96 23.92 9.20 13.37
N ARG A 97 24.06 9.27 12.04
CA ARG A 97 24.21 10.51 11.27
C ARG A 97 22.93 10.99 10.60
N SER A 98 21.75 10.67 11.13
CA SER A 98 20.55 11.47 10.84
C SER A 98 20.82 12.94 11.20
N ARG A 99 20.21 13.90 10.48
CA ARG A 99 20.31 15.35 10.71
C ARG A 99 19.84 15.84 12.11
N GLY A 100 19.64 14.92 13.06
CA GLY A 100 19.38 15.13 14.47
C GLY A 100 19.84 13.95 15.34
N GLY A 101 20.92 13.25 14.96
CA GLY A 101 21.52 12.16 15.74
C GLY A 101 21.90 12.59 17.16
N ALA A 102 22.28 11.65 18.03
CA ALA A 102 22.47 11.83 19.49
C ALA A 102 23.25 13.11 19.94
N GLY A 103 24.04 13.74 19.05
CA GLY A 103 24.67 15.04 19.29
C GLY A 103 23.74 16.28 19.22
N ALA A 104 22.56 16.20 18.59
CA ALA A 104 21.61 17.32 18.50
C ALA A 104 20.83 17.55 19.81
N TRP A 105 20.74 16.52 20.66
CA TRP A 105 20.01 16.56 21.93
C TRP A 105 20.83 15.85 23.02
N PRO A 106 21.86 16.51 23.58
CA PRO A 106 22.83 15.88 24.47
C PRO A 106 22.23 15.29 25.76
N ASN A 107 21.03 15.73 26.15
CA ASN A 107 20.30 15.25 27.34
C ASN A 107 19.09 14.36 27.01
N ALA A 108 18.95 13.90 25.76
CA ALA A 108 17.84 13.03 25.37
C ALA A 108 18.01 11.61 25.91
N THR A 109 16.98 11.08 26.56
CA THR A 109 16.94 9.66 26.95
C THR A 109 16.85 8.75 25.71
N PRO A 110 17.31 7.49 25.79
CA PRO A 110 17.13 6.52 24.70
C PRO A 110 15.67 6.37 24.25
N ALA A 111 14.71 6.40 25.19
CA ALA A 111 13.29 6.35 24.89
C ALA A 111 12.80 7.58 24.11
N GLN A 112 13.33 8.77 24.40
CA GLN A 112 13.03 9.98 23.62
C GLN A 112 13.61 9.91 22.21
N GLN A 113 14.84 9.40 22.06
CA GLN A 113 15.46 9.20 20.75
C GLN A 113 14.64 8.23 19.89
N ALA A 114 14.22 7.09 20.45
CA ALA A 114 13.37 6.13 19.75
C ALA A 114 12.02 6.73 19.33
N ARG A 115 11.36 7.50 20.22
CA ARG A 115 10.11 8.21 19.89
C ARG A 115 10.31 9.25 18.80
N LEU A 116 11.41 9.99 18.81
CA LEU A 116 11.73 10.97 17.77
C LEU A 116 11.84 10.29 16.40
N VAL A 117 12.65 9.24 16.29
CA VAL A 117 12.82 8.49 15.03
C VAL A 117 11.49 7.91 14.53
N ALA A 118 10.73 7.26 15.42
CA ALA A 118 9.42 6.71 15.06
C ALA A 118 8.47 7.81 14.56
N SER A 119 8.42 8.95 15.25
CA SER A 119 7.57 10.08 14.84
C SER A 119 8.00 10.69 13.51
N GLU A 120 9.30 10.76 13.23
CA GLU A 120 9.83 11.30 11.97
C GLU A 120 9.47 10.40 10.79
N LEU A 121 9.64 9.08 10.93
CA LEU A 121 9.24 8.11 9.91
C LEU A 121 7.74 8.18 9.63
N GLN A 122 6.91 8.28 10.67
CA GLN A 122 5.46 8.46 10.52
C GLN A 122 5.11 9.75 9.78
N ALA A 123 5.74 10.87 10.16
CA ALA A 123 5.52 12.16 9.51
C ALA A 123 5.93 12.12 8.02
N GLN A 124 7.11 11.60 7.70
CA GLN A 124 7.58 11.46 6.33
C GLN A 124 6.67 10.57 5.49
N ALA A 125 6.21 9.45 6.03
CA ALA A 125 5.27 8.55 5.34
C ALA A 125 3.91 9.23 5.07
N ALA A 126 3.36 9.93 6.07
CA ALA A 126 2.09 10.65 5.92
C ALA A 126 2.19 11.80 4.89
N ILE A 127 3.28 12.57 4.93
CA ILE A 127 3.55 13.64 3.97
C ILE A 127 3.69 13.08 2.55
N ARG A 128 4.45 11.99 2.37
CA ARG A 128 4.62 11.34 1.07
C ARG A 128 3.29 10.91 0.46
N ARG A 129 2.39 10.33 1.27
CA ARG A 129 1.05 9.91 0.82
C ARG A 129 0.20 11.09 0.33
N VAL A 130 0.31 12.24 0.99
CA VAL A 130 -0.33 13.47 0.46
C VAL A 130 0.32 13.88 -0.85
N GLN A 131 1.66 13.87 -0.92
CA GLN A 131 2.42 14.33 -2.08
C GLN A 131 2.27 13.44 -3.32
N GLU A 132 1.93 12.16 -3.16
CA GLU A 132 1.50 11.28 -4.26
C GLU A 132 0.29 11.86 -5.02
N ILE A 133 -0.58 12.61 -4.31
CA ILE A 133 -1.77 13.26 -4.87
C ILE A 133 -1.52 14.75 -5.14
N ASP A 134 -0.95 15.44 -4.16
CA ASP A 134 -0.65 16.86 -4.14
C ASP A 134 0.84 17.14 -3.95
N ALA A 135 1.61 16.96 -5.03
CA ALA A 135 3.07 16.98 -5.01
C ALA A 135 3.73 18.22 -4.38
N ARG A 136 3.04 19.37 -4.34
CA ARG A 136 3.59 20.61 -3.76
C ARG A 136 3.15 20.86 -2.32
N TRP A 137 2.27 20.03 -1.77
CA TRP A 137 1.80 20.20 -0.40
C TRP A 137 2.93 20.01 0.60
N LYS A 138 2.94 20.87 1.62
CA LYS A 138 3.84 20.81 2.78
C LYS A 138 3.03 21.08 4.04
N PRO A 139 3.34 20.40 5.16
CA PRO A 139 2.73 20.75 6.43
C PRO A 139 3.09 22.20 6.80
N PRO A 140 2.15 22.98 7.36
CA PRO A 140 2.45 24.28 7.94
C PRO A 140 3.63 24.22 8.91
N ALA A 141 4.47 25.26 8.89
CA ALA A 141 5.59 25.35 9.80
C ALA A 141 5.11 25.38 11.26
N SER A 142 5.82 24.66 12.12
CA SER A 142 5.63 24.66 13.58
C SER A 142 6.92 25.13 14.22
N ILE A 143 6.82 25.96 15.26
CA ILE A 143 7.95 26.35 16.09
C ILE A 143 7.94 25.44 17.30
N SER A 144 9.00 24.68 17.50
CA SER A 144 9.13 23.78 18.63
C SER A 144 10.56 23.73 19.13
N GLU A 145 10.73 23.69 20.45
CA GLU A 145 12.03 23.59 21.11
C GLU A 145 12.16 22.22 21.80
N GLY A 146 13.38 21.71 21.88
CA GLY A 146 13.65 20.44 22.54
C GLY A 146 13.19 19.20 21.75
N ILE A 147 13.59 18.03 22.25
CA ILE A 147 13.23 16.74 21.64
C ILE A 147 11.73 16.44 21.69
N GLU A 148 11.05 16.77 22.80
CA GLU A 148 9.60 16.60 22.91
C GLU A 148 8.85 17.54 21.97
N GLY A 149 9.35 18.76 21.78
CA GLY A 149 8.82 19.69 20.79
C GLY A 149 8.95 19.17 19.36
N ALA A 150 10.12 18.59 19.01
CA ALA A 150 10.31 17.96 17.71
C ALA A 150 9.37 16.76 17.49
N ILE A 151 9.18 15.90 18.50
CA ILE A 151 8.21 14.80 18.46
C ILE A 151 6.79 15.35 18.24
N ALA A 152 6.39 16.38 18.99
CA ALA A 152 5.07 17.00 18.85
C ALA A 152 4.86 17.63 17.46
N THR A 153 5.89 18.25 16.88
CA THR A 153 5.88 18.79 15.52
C THR A 153 5.70 17.69 14.47
N ASN A 154 6.43 16.57 14.60
CA ASN A 154 6.26 15.42 13.71
C ASN A 154 4.84 14.84 13.80
N GLN A 155 4.32 14.66 15.01
CA GLN A 155 2.94 14.20 15.21
C GLN A 155 1.90 15.19 14.67
N ALA A 156 2.16 16.50 14.76
CA ALA A 156 1.30 17.53 14.16
C ALA A 156 1.30 17.43 12.63
N ALA A 157 2.47 17.21 12.01
CA ALA A 157 2.58 17.00 10.57
C ALA A 157 1.78 15.77 10.11
N VAL A 158 1.78 14.68 10.87
CA VAL A 158 0.92 13.51 10.60
C VAL A 158 -0.57 13.90 10.59
N ARG A 159 -1.06 14.57 11.64
CA ARG A 159 -2.46 15.00 11.72
C ARG A 159 -2.85 15.94 10.57
N GLN A 160 -1.96 16.85 10.19
CA GLN A 160 -2.17 17.77 9.08
C GLN A 160 -2.21 17.03 7.73
N ALA A 161 -1.33 16.05 7.53
CA ALA A 161 -1.32 15.22 6.34
C ALA A 161 -2.61 14.40 6.21
N GLU A 162 -3.05 13.75 7.29
CA GLU A 162 -4.32 13.03 7.32
C GLU A 162 -5.53 13.93 7.06
N ALA A 163 -5.55 15.14 7.64
CA ALA A 163 -6.59 16.11 7.38
C ALA A 163 -6.63 16.52 5.89
N ARG A 164 -5.45 16.71 5.28
CA ARG A 164 -5.33 17.00 3.85
C ARG A 164 -5.81 15.83 3.00
N LEU A 165 -5.50 14.58 3.36
CA LEU A 165 -6.01 13.40 2.65
C LEU A 165 -7.55 13.34 2.71
N ARG A 166 -8.15 13.56 3.89
CA ARG A 166 -9.61 13.59 4.04
C ARG A 166 -10.25 14.72 3.22
N GLU A 167 -9.62 15.89 3.18
CA GLU A 167 -10.05 17.01 2.34
C GLU A 167 -10.04 16.63 0.85
N LEU A 168 -8.94 16.02 0.37
CA LEU A 168 -8.81 15.56 -1.02
C LEU A 168 -9.85 14.48 -1.34
N GLN A 169 -10.08 13.52 -0.45
CA GLN A 169 -11.12 12.50 -0.62
C GLN A 169 -12.52 13.10 -0.72
N GLY A 170 -12.84 14.10 0.10
CA GLY A 170 -14.11 14.84 0.02
C GLY A 170 -14.28 15.62 -1.30
N MET A 171 -13.16 16.00 -1.93
CA MET A 171 -13.14 16.59 -3.27
C MET A 171 -13.23 15.55 -4.41
N GLY A 172 -13.30 14.26 -4.07
CA GLY A 172 -13.25 13.14 -5.01
C GLY A 172 -11.84 12.85 -5.53
N ILE A 173 -10.77 13.29 -4.87
CA ILE A 173 -9.39 13.13 -5.35
C ILE A 173 -8.68 12.06 -4.53
N GLY A 174 -8.32 10.96 -5.20
CA GLY A 174 -7.89 9.72 -4.54
C GLY A 174 -9.09 8.86 -4.12
N PRO A 175 -8.87 7.58 -3.78
CA PRO A 175 -9.95 6.68 -3.36
C PRO A 175 -10.73 7.30 -2.18
N GLY A 176 -12.04 7.44 -2.35
CA GLY A 176 -12.93 8.03 -1.34
C GLY A 176 -13.28 7.05 -0.22
N PRO A 177 -14.09 7.46 0.76
CA PRO A 177 -14.41 6.64 1.94
C PRO A 177 -15.23 5.37 1.63
N PHE A 178 -15.84 5.28 0.45
CA PHE A 178 -16.62 4.11 0.00
C PHE A 178 -15.87 3.31 -1.09
N ALA A 179 -14.56 3.53 -1.23
CA ALA A 179 -13.73 2.91 -2.25
C ALA A 179 -13.26 1.50 -1.82
N GLU A 180 -14.18 0.54 -1.78
CA GLU A 180 -13.91 -0.84 -1.33
C GLU A 180 -13.04 -1.62 -2.34
N GLU A 181 -13.53 -1.73 -3.58
CA GLU A 181 -12.89 -2.49 -4.66
C GLU A 181 -12.69 -1.61 -5.89
N SER A 182 -11.81 -2.07 -6.79
CA SER A 182 -11.48 -1.37 -8.05
C SER A 182 -10.84 -2.31 -9.06
N ILE A 183 -10.83 -1.91 -10.32
CA ILE A 183 -10.09 -2.59 -11.39
C ILE A 183 -8.82 -1.82 -11.76
N PRO A 184 -7.76 -2.51 -12.24
CA PRO A 184 -6.60 -1.81 -12.79
C PRO A 184 -7.00 -0.98 -14.02
N SER A 185 -6.45 0.22 -14.16
CA SER A 185 -6.55 0.98 -15.41
C SER A 185 -5.48 0.54 -16.40
N ARG A 186 -5.83 0.47 -17.69
CA ARG A 186 -4.87 0.25 -18.79
C ARG A 186 -4.09 1.51 -19.18
N GLY A 187 -4.35 2.63 -18.51
CA GLY A 187 -3.71 3.93 -18.76
C GLY A 187 -4.71 5.07 -18.75
N PRO A 188 -4.33 6.30 -19.11
CA PRO A 188 -5.17 7.50 -18.94
C PRO A 188 -6.35 7.60 -19.95
N SER A 189 -6.56 6.59 -20.77
CA SER A 189 -7.61 6.62 -21.80
C SER A 189 -9.00 6.57 -21.18
N ARG A 190 -9.93 7.37 -21.72
CA ARG A 190 -11.36 7.31 -21.36
C ARG A 190 -12.17 6.35 -22.26
N ARG A 191 -11.49 5.54 -23.08
CA ARG A 191 -12.10 4.51 -23.91
C ARG A 191 -12.05 3.17 -23.17
N PHE A 192 -13.12 2.90 -22.45
CA PHE A 192 -13.28 1.69 -21.65
C PHE A 192 -13.90 0.55 -22.47
N THR A 193 -13.49 -0.69 -22.20
CA THR A 193 -14.09 -1.89 -22.80
C THR A 193 -15.45 -2.19 -22.18
N ALA A 194 -16.18 -3.13 -22.77
CA ALA A 194 -17.46 -3.58 -22.22
C ALA A 194 -17.28 -4.27 -20.87
N GLU A 195 -16.21 -5.04 -20.71
CA GLU A 195 -15.85 -5.76 -19.49
C GLU A 195 -15.48 -4.78 -18.37
N GLU A 196 -14.65 -3.76 -18.66
CA GLU A 196 -14.32 -2.70 -17.70
C GLU A 196 -15.59 -1.99 -17.20
N ARG A 197 -16.53 -1.72 -18.11
CA ARG A 197 -17.83 -1.10 -17.76
C ARG A 197 -18.70 -2.02 -16.92
N GLN A 198 -18.80 -3.30 -17.30
CA GLN A 198 -19.59 -4.28 -16.56
C GLN A 198 -19.06 -4.43 -15.13
N GLU A 199 -17.75 -4.49 -14.98
CA GLU A 199 -17.13 -4.65 -13.67
C GLU A 199 -17.27 -3.39 -12.82
N ILE A 200 -17.07 -2.20 -13.39
CA ILE A 200 -17.33 -0.94 -12.68
C ILE A 200 -18.79 -0.82 -12.25
N ASN A 201 -19.73 -1.25 -13.08
CA ASN A 201 -21.14 -1.30 -12.69
C ASN A 201 -21.38 -2.31 -11.56
N ARG A 202 -20.82 -3.52 -11.63
CA ARG A 202 -20.91 -4.51 -10.56
C ARG A 202 -20.44 -3.91 -9.23
N LEU A 203 -19.28 -3.25 -9.24
CA LEU A 203 -18.72 -2.58 -8.07
C LEU A 203 -19.63 -1.44 -7.58
N GLY A 204 -20.09 -0.57 -8.47
CA GLY A 204 -20.94 0.56 -8.10
C GLY A 204 -22.31 0.16 -7.58
N TYR A 205 -22.91 -0.92 -8.08
CA TYR A 205 -24.16 -1.45 -7.54
C TYR A 205 -24.00 -2.22 -6.23
N THR A 206 -22.80 -2.78 -5.97
CA THR A 206 -22.51 -3.54 -4.74
C THR A 206 -22.10 -2.61 -3.59
N TYR A 207 -21.16 -1.70 -3.85
CA TYR A 207 -20.52 -0.87 -2.83
C TYR A 207 -20.85 0.63 -2.95
N GLY A 208 -21.48 1.03 -4.06
CA GLY A 208 -21.80 2.41 -4.33
C GLY A 208 -20.69 3.20 -5.03
N CYS A 209 -20.99 4.46 -5.28
CA CYS A 209 -20.06 5.48 -5.70
C CYS A 209 -18.91 5.60 -4.68
N HIS A 210 -17.66 5.51 -5.12
CA HIS A 210 -16.51 5.50 -4.20
C HIS A 210 -16.37 6.77 -3.35
N THR A 211 -17.01 7.87 -3.75
CA THR A 211 -16.97 9.17 -3.06
C THR A 211 -18.10 9.34 -2.05
N CYS A 212 -19.35 8.99 -2.41
CA CYS A 212 -20.53 9.28 -1.58
C CYS A 212 -21.38 8.05 -1.22
N GLY A 213 -21.02 6.86 -1.69
CA GLY A 213 -21.68 5.60 -1.36
C GLY A 213 -23.00 5.35 -2.09
N THR A 214 -23.50 6.27 -2.92
CA THR A 214 -24.75 6.04 -3.65
C THR A 214 -24.64 4.88 -4.63
N THR A 215 -25.61 3.97 -4.62
CA THR A 215 -25.73 2.88 -5.62
C THR A 215 -26.47 3.34 -6.88
N GLU A 216 -26.81 4.63 -6.99
CA GLU A 216 -27.42 5.22 -8.18
C GLU A 216 -26.38 5.96 -9.03
N PRO A 217 -26.12 5.54 -10.28
CA PRO A 217 -25.08 6.16 -11.09
C PRO A 217 -25.43 7.58 -11.59
N GLY A 218 -26.72 7.93 -11.67
CA GLY A 218 -27.18 9.26 -12.10
C GLY A 218 -27.02 9.56 -13.59
N LEU A 219 -26.67 8.57 -14.42
CA LEU A 219 -26.70 8.66 -15.88
C LEU A 219 -27.95 7.95 -16.45
N PRO A 220 -28.56 8.43 -17.55
CA PRO A 220 -29.69 7.74 -18.21
C PRO A 220 -29.34 6.31 -18.66
N SER A 221 -28.07 6.06 -18.99
CA SER A 221 -27.56 4.73 -19.34
C SER A 221 -27.54 3.74 -18.17
N ARG A 222 -27.74 4.23 -16.93
CA ARG A 222 -27.60 3.47 -15.69
C ARG A 222 -26.21 2.83 -15.53
N ASN A 223 -25.19 3.49 -16.06
CA ASN A 223 -23.80 3.07 -15.88
C ASN A 223 -23.08 4.02 -14.92
N PHE A 224 -22.28 3.46 -14.02
CA PHE A 224 -21.29 4.24 -13.27
C PHE A 224 -20.19 4.74 -14.22
N ILE A 225 -19.61 5.88 -13.87
CA ILE A 225 -18.47 6.45 -14.59
C ILE A 225 -17.21 5.76 -14.06
N PRO A 226 -16.40 5.11 -14.91
CA PRO A 226 -15.10 4.58 -14.49
C PRO A 226 -14.15 5.74 -14.20
N ASP A 227 -13.91 5.99 -12.92
CA ASP A 227 -13.14 7.13 -12.46
C ASP A 227 -11.69 6.74 -12.18
N HIS A 228 -10.76 7.47 -12.80
CA HIS A 228 -9.34 7.22 -12.63
C HIS A 228 -8.88 7.85 -11.34
N GLN A 229 -8.46 7.03 -10.37
CA GLN A 229 -7.84 7.53 -9.14
C GLN A 229 -6.35 7.15 -9.11
N ILE A 230 -5.44 8.13 -9.01
CA ILE A 230 -5.65 9.60 -8.97
C ILE A 230 -6.11 10.14 -10.34
N PRO A 231 -6.89 11.23 -10.47
CA PRO A 231 -7.33 11.75 -11.76
C PRO A 231 -6.18 12.07 -12.72
N ASN A 232 -6.36 11.79 -14.02
CA ASN A 232 -5.33 11.97 -15.05
C ASN A 232 -4.67 13.36 -15.06
N ALA A 233 -5.43 14.39 -14.70
CA ALA A 233 -4.97 15.78 -14.66
C ALA A 233 -3.99 16.08 -13.50
N LEU A 234 -3.96 15.22 -12.48
CA LEU A 234 -3.13 15.34 -11.29
C LEU A 234 -2.10 14.21 -11.17
N SER A 235 -2.37 13.05 -11.76
CA SER A 235 -1.48 11.89 -11.78
C SER A 235 -0.18 12.19 -12.54
N PRO A 236 1.00 11.82 -12.01
CA PRO A 236 2.23 11.82 -12.78
C PRO A 236 2.12 10.92 -14.02
N LYS A 237 2.90 11.25 -15.07
CA LYS A 237 2.92 10.47 -16.30
C LYS A 237 3.51 9.08 -16.03
N GLY A 238 2.84 8.04 -16.52
CA GLY A 238 3.30 6.65 -16.37
C GLY A 238 2.98 6.00 -15.03
N SER A 239 2.36 6.72 -14.09
CA SER A 239 1.86 6.11 -12.85
C SER A 239 0.70 5.16 -13.14
N GLY A 240 0.73 3.98 -12.51
CA GLY A 240 -0.43 3.08 -12.51
C GLY A 240 -1.62 3.73 -11.82
N GLN A 241 -2.80 3.63 -12.42
CA GLN A 241 -4.05 4.15 -11.86
C GLN A 241 -5.04 3.01 -11.70
N ARG A 242 -6.02 3.21 -10.82
CA ARG A 242 -7.14 2.29 -10.65
C ARG A 242 -8.44 2.97 -11.04
N LEU A 243 -9.41 2.18 -11.49
CA LEU A 243 -10.75 2.65 -11.83
C LEU A 243 -11.71 2.30 -10.70
N TYR A 244 -12.45 3.30 -10.24
CA TYR A 244 -13.49 3.16 -9.23
C TYR A 244 -14.86 3.59 -9.78
N PRO A 245 -15.97 3.03 -9.27
CA PRO A 245 -17.32 3.45 -9.66
C PRO A 245 -17.61 4.87 -9.14
N HIS A 246 -18.01 5.77 -10.03
CA HIS A 246 -18.34 7.14 -9.67
C HIS A 246 -19.71 7.54 -10.23
N CYS A 247 -20.55 8.14 -9.39
CA CYS A 247 -21.84 8.66 -9.83
C CYS A 247 -21.67 9.99 -10.57
N ARG A 248 -22.67 10.38 -11.35
CA ARG A 248 -22.66 11.59 -12.18
C ARG A 248 -22.39 12.86 -11.37
N SER A 249 -23.07 13.03 -10.24
CA SER A 249 -22.96 14.25 -9.41
C SER A 249 -21.56 14.42 -8.82
N CYS A 250 -20.97 13.35 -8.27
CA CYS A 250 -19.61 13.40 -7.73
C CYS A 250 -18.55 13.53 -8.83
N SER A 251 -18.75 12.91 -10.01
CA SER A 251 -17.85 13.07 -11.15
C SER A 251 -17.80 14.52 -11.66
N ASP A 252 -18.95 15.18 -11.77
CA ASP A 252 -19.02 16.60 -12.15
C ASP A 252 -18.36 17.50 -11.09
N ALA A 253 -18.59 17.24 -9.80
CA ALA A 253 -17.98 17.99 -8.70
C ALA A 253 -16.45 17.82 -8.67
N GLN A 254 -15.95 16.59 -8.85
CA GLN A 254 -14.51 16.31 -8.94
C GLN A 254 -13.86 17.07 -10.09
N GLY A 255 -14.51 17.13 -11.26
CA GLY A 255 -14.05 17.93 -12.39
C GLY A 255 -13.86 19.41 -12.06
N GLY A 256 -14.76 19.97 -11.23
CA GLY A 256 -14.64 21.33 -10.70
C GLY A 256 -13.46 21.50 -9.74
N ASN A 257 -13.30 20.57 -8.80
CA ASN A 257 -12.22 20.60 -7.79
C ASN A 257 -10.83 20.47 -8.42
N ILE A 258 -10.67 19.59 -9.42
CA ILE A 258 -9.42 19.44 -10.17
C ILE A 258 -8.97 20.78 -10.78
N ARG A 259 -9.90 21.52 -11.41
CA ARG A 259 -9.60 22.84 -11.98
C ARG A 259 -9.20 23.87 -10.91
N ALA A 260 -9.75 23.76 -9.71
CA ALA A 260 -9.35 24.63 -8.60
C ALA A 260 -7.93 24.33 -8.12
N ILE A 261 -7.53 23.06 -8.04
CA ILE A 261 -6.18 22.64 -7.65
C ILE A 261 -5.15 23.00 -8.71
N GLN A 262 -5.46 22.76 -9.99
CA GLN A 262 -4.54 23.12 -11.08
C GLN A 262 -4.25 24.61 -11.13
N ARG A 263 -5.20 25.48 -10.77
CA ARG A 263 -4.98 26.94 -10.68
C ARG A 263 -4.09 27.38 -9.52
N ARG A 264 -3.90 26.52 -8.51
CA ARG A 264 -3.00 26.75 -7.36
C ARG A 264 -1.60 26.15 -7.59
N ARG A 265 -1.43 25.36 -8.66
CA ARG A 265 -0.15 24.83 -9.15
C ARG A 265 0.41 25.75 -10.23
#